data_AF-A0A7W4AWE4-F1
#
_entry.id   AF-A0A7W4AWE4-F1
#
_cell.length_a   1.000
_cell.length_b   1.000
_cell.length_c   1.000
_cell.angle_alpha   90.00
_cell.angle_beta   90.00
_cell.angle_gamma   90.00
#
_symmetry.space_group_name_H-M   'P 1'
#
loop_
_entity.id
_entity.type
_entity.pdbx_description
1 polymer ?
#
loop_
_entity_poly.entity_id
_entity_poly.type
_entity_poly.pdbx_seq_one_letter_code
_entity_poly.pdbx_strand_id
1 'polypeptide(L)'
;MALQIWHDIVNNGQRYPIPKTTLVEKSFTPTYTYFPLMKFVESNQPVGLDDEGIQAGGKFKEIERMFNRNGEKHRVIRYTESSSFNVVTKNAFAMTFVEDFYLELLEDGHLDNKCPTVMLKQLLESGVVTLAKGTIGRVHDDARHAQALNSLRATTGIPTAEAIMALSVSEKVMNAEISSRQTNQATQQSLF
;
A
#
# COMPACT_ATOMS: atom_id res chain seq x y z
N MET A 1 -0.71 14.36 -6.36
CA MET A 1 -0.92 14.79 -7.76
C MET A 1 -2.35 14.57 -8.25
N ALA A 2 -2.97 13.38 -8.15
CA ALA A 2 -4.35 13.20 -8.63
C ALA A 2 -5.41 14.01 -7.87
N LEU A 3 -5.33 14.08 -6.54
CA LEU A 3 -6.26 14.90 -5.73
C LEU A 3 -6.07 16.40 -5.97
N GLN A 4 -4.83 16.84 -6.18
CA GLN A 4 -4.52 18.21 -6.57
C GLN A 4 -5.08 18.55 -7.96
N ILE A 5 -4.92 17.65 -8.94
CA ILE A 5 -5.53 17.80 -10.28
C ILE A 5 -7.06 17.91 -10.16
N TRP A 6 -7.69 17.10 -9.29
CA TRP A 6 -9.13 17.22 -9.02
C TRP A 6 -9.45 18.61 -8.46
N HIS A 7 -8.81 19.00 -7.35
CA HIS A 7 -9.01 20.30 -6.72
C HIS A 7 -8.88 21.45 -7.73
N ASP A 8 -7.85 21.43 -8.58
CA ASP A 8 -7.61 22.47 -9.58
C ASP A 8 -8.66 22.50 -10.69
N ILE A 9 -9.18 21.34 -11.11
CA ILE A 9 -10.28 21.28 -12.10
C ILE A 9 -11.59 21.82 -11.50
N VAL A 10 -11.92 21.41 -10.27
CA VAL A 10 -13.25 21.67 -9.67
C VAL A 10 -13.33 23.08 -9.08
N ASN A 11 -12.29 23.52 -8.36
CA ASN A 11 -12.30 24.79 -7.66
C ASN A 11 -11.66 25.93 -8.46
N ASN A 12 -10.60 25.61 -9.22
CA ASN A 12 -9.82 26.62 -9.96
C ASN A 12 -10.18 26.67 -11.45
N GLY A 13 -11.09 25.79 -11.92
CA GLY A 13 -11.51 25.71 -13.32
C GLY A 13 -10.39 25.35 -14.30
N GLN A 14 -9.28 24.80 -13.82
CA GLN A 14 -8.14 24.45 -14.66
C GLN A 14 -8.47 23.30 -15.60
N ARG A 15 -7.82 23.29 -16.76
CA ARG A 15 -7.90 22.19 -17.73
C ARG A 15 -6.51 21.64 -17.98
N TYR A 16 -6.32 20.36 -17.67
CA TYR A 16 -5.09 19.65 -17.97
C TYR A 16 -5.18 19.04 -19.37
N PRO A 17 -4.21 19.29 -20.27
CA PRO A 17 -4.19 18.67 -21.58
C PRO A 17 -3.98 17.16 -21.42
N ILE A 18 -4.77 16.36 -22.14
CA ILE A 18 -4.50 14.92 -22.26
C ILE A 18 -3.18 14.77 -23.03
N PRO A 19 -2.16 14.12 -22.45
CA PRO A 19 -0.88 13.92 -23.14
C PRO A 19 -1.11 13.17 -24.46
N LYS A 20 -0.48 13.62 -25.55
CA LYS A 20 -0.51 12.88 -26.81
C LYS A 20 0.12 11.51 -26.57
N THR A 21 -0.61 10.45 -26.88
CA THR A 21 -0.07 9.09 -26.81
C THR A 21 0.69 8.79 -28.09
N THR A 22 1.88 8.23 -27.96
CA THR A 22 2.64 7.67 -29.07
C THR A 22 2.49 6.16 -29.04
N LEU A 23 2.22 5.55 -30.20
CA LEU A 23 2.28 4.10 -30.33
C LEU A 23 3.72 3.66 -30.07
N VAL A 24 3.96 2.98 -28.95
CA VAL A 24 5.26 2.38 -28.64
C VAL A 24 5.23 0.97 -29.21
N GLU A 25 6.17 0.63 -30.09
CA GLU A 25 6.34 -0.75 -30.56
C GLU A 25 6.54 -1.68 -29.36
N LYS A 26 5.93 -2.86 -29.41
CA LYS A 26 6.10 -3.87 -28.36
C LYS A 26 7.58 -4.24 -28.28
N SER A 27 8.27 -3.75 -27.26
CA SER A 27 9.61 -4.20 -26.92
C SER A 27 9.57 -5.68 -26.57
N PHE A 28 10.61 -6.42 -26.96
CA PHE A 28 10.83 -7.80 -26.56
C PHE A 28 10.70 -7.93 -25.03
N THR A 29 9.69 -8.66 -24.56
CA THR A 29 9.57 -9.03 -23.15
C THR A 29 10.62 -10.11 -22.88
N PRO A 30 11.58 -9.89 -21.98
CA PRO A 30 12.59 -10.89 -21.67
C PRO A 30 11.96 -12.18 -21.14
N THR A 31 12.71 -13.27 -21.27
CA THR A 31 12.45 -14.59 -20.65
C THR A 31 11.93 -14.41 -19.22
N TYR A 32 10.84 -15.08 -18.84
CA TYR A 32 10.18 -14.93 -17.54
C TYR A 32 11.17 -14.83 -16.38
N THR A 33 11.34 -13.63 -15.85
CA THR A 33 12.11 -13.34 -14.65
C THR A 33 11.17 -13.09 -13.48
N TYR A 34 11.53 -13.58 -12.30
CA TYR A 34 10.67 -13.58 -11.12
C TYR A 34 11.29 -12.72 -10.03
N PHE A 35 10.53 -11.76 -9.54
CA PHE A 35 10.94 -10.97 -8.38
C PHE A 35 10.49 -11.65 -7.09
N PRO A 36 11.39 -12.02 -6.16
CA PRO A 36 11.03 -12.67 -4.91
C PRO A 36 10.45 -11.68 -3.89
N LEU A 37 9.23 -11.18 -4.18
CA LEU A 37 8.55 -10.13 -3.40
C LEU A 37 8.45 -10.47 -1.91
N MET A 38 8.02 -11.69 -1.56
CA MET A 38 7.80 -12.07 -0.15
C MET A 38 9.09 -12.00 0.67
N LYS A 39 10.20 -12.48 0.10
CA LYS A 39 11.51 -12.42 0.77
C LYS A 39 11.96 -10.97 0.98
N PHE A 40 11.68 -10.11 0.00
CA PHE A 40 11.99 -8.70 0.08
C PHE A 40 11.13 -8.00 1.16
N VAL A 41 9.83 -8.31 1.21
CA VAL A 41 8.91 -7.83 2.25
C VAL A 41 9.37 -8.26 3.65
N GLU A 42 9.73 -9.52 3.84
CA GLU A 42 10.23 -10.04 5.12
C GLU A 42 11.53 -9.33 5.55
N SER A 43 12.44 -9.09 4.62
CA SER A 43 13.72 -8.43 4.88
C SER A 43 13.55 -6.96 5.29
N ASN A 44 12.57 -6.28 4.70
CA ASN A 44 12.37 -4.85 4.88
C ASN A 44 11.39 -4.49 6.02
N GLN A 45 10.79 -5.51 6.65
CA GLN A 45 9.90 -5.39 7.82
C GLN A 45 8.89 -4.23 7.74
N PRO A 46 8.07 -4.14 6.67
CA PRO A 46 7.08 -3.09 6.54
C PRO A 46 5.97 -3.25 7.58
N VAL A 47 5.50 -2.12 8.06
CA VAL A 47 4.55 -1.96 9.18
C VAL A 47 3.09 -2.10 8.72
N GLY A 48 2.83 -1.91 7.43
CA GLY A 48 1.50 -2.05 6.82
C GLY A 48 0.55 -0.94 7.25
N LEU A 49 -0.63 -1.34 7.71
CA LEU A 49 -1.65 -0.43 8.26
C LEU A 49 -1.43 -0.09 9.75
N ASP A 50 -0.32 -0.49 10.35
CA ASP A 50 0.05 0.01 11.68
C ASP A 50 0.78 1.36 11.53
N ASP A 51 0.68 2.25 12.52
CA ASP A 51 1.16 3.62 12.44
C ASP A 51 2.18 3.99 13.53
N GLU A 52 3.11 4.87 13.21
CA GLU A 52 4.08 5.40 14.17
C GLU A 52 3.36 6.22 15.27
N GLY A 53 2.28 6.94 14.94
CA GLY A 53 1.48 7.67 15.95
C GLY A 53 0.79 6.73 16.96
N ILE A 54 0.62 5.47 16.58
CA ILE A 54 0.05 4.38 17.36
C ILE A 54 1.15 3.70 18.21
N GLN A 55 2.41 3.65 17.74
CA GLN A 55 3.55 3.04 18.43
C GLN A 55 4.37 4.01 19.32
N ALA A 56 4.75 5.18 18.83
CA ALA A 56 5.82 6.03 19.37
C ALA A 56 5.42 6.97 20.54
N GLY A 57 4.27 6.75 21.17
CA GLY A 57 3.86 7.60 22.30
C GLY A 57 2.49 7.31 22.90
N GLY A 58 1.77 6.32 22.37
CA GLY A 58 0.50 5.86 22.93
C GLY A 58 -0.64 6.89 22.94
N LYS A 59 -0.47 8.03 22.27
CA LYS A 59 -1.47 9.11 22.24
C LYS A 59 -2.81 8.69 21.65
N PHE A 60 -2.81 7.69 20.76
CA PHE A 60 -4.00 7.25 20.03
C PHE A 60 -4.29 5.74 20.18
N LYS A 61 -3.83 5.10 21.26
CA LYS A 61 -4.10 3.65 21.48
C LYS A 61 -5.59 3.34 21.58
N GLU A 62 -6.39 4.27 22.10
CA GLU A 62 -7.82 4.03 22.35
C GLU A 62 -8.65 3.87 21.07
N ILE A 63 -8.13 4.34 19.94
CA ILE A 63 -8.83 4.35 18.66
C ILE A 63 -8.39 3.21 17.73
N GLU A 64 -7.45 2.39 18.18
CA GLU A 64 -6.90 1.29 17.38
C GLU A 64 -7.89 0.16 17.16
N ARG A 65 -7.65 -0.60 16.09
CA ARG A 65 -8.37 -1.83 15.80
C ARG A 65 -7.38 -2.99 15.79
N MET A 66 -7.87 -4.18 16.17
CA MET A 66 -7.11 -5.41 16.07
C MET A 66 -7.85 -6.39 15.17
N PHE A 67 -7.10 -7.16 14.39
CA PHE A 67 -7.61 -8.34 13.71
C PHE A 67 -6.74 -9.55 14.01
N ASN A 68 -7.32 -10.74 13.99
CA ASN A 68 -6.60 -11.99 14.16
C ASN A 68 -6.51 -12.71 12.81
N ARG A 69 -5.31 -13.16 12.44
CA ARG A 69 -5.08 -13.98 11.26
C ARG A 69 -4.04 -15.04 11.59
N ASN A 70 -4.34 -16.30 11.27
CA ASN A 70 -3.43 -17.43 11.51
C ASN A 70 -2.96 -17.56 12.98
N GLY A 71 -3.77 -17.10 13.95
CA GLY A 71 -3.42 -17.13 15.38
C GLY A 71 -2.61 -15.92 15.86
N GLU A 72 -2.16 -15.05 14.95
CA GLU A 72 -1.45 -13.82 15.26
C GLU A 72 -2.41 -12.63 15.33
N LYS A 73 -2.24 -11.82 16.39
CA LYS A 73 -2.98 -10.56 16.54
C LYS A 73 -2.19 -9.44 15.86
N HIS A 74 -2.82 -8.79 14.90
CA HIS A 74 -2.29 -7.63 14.22
C HIS A 74 -3.03 -6.37 14.65
N ARG A 75 -2.26 -5.34 14.97
CA ARG A 75 -2.76 -4.00 15.30
C ARG A 75 -2.81 -3.16 14.03
N VAL A 76 -3.87 -2.40 13.85
CA VAL A 76 -4.07 -1.51 12.69
C VAL A 76 -4.76 -0.23 13.12
N ILE A 77 -4.64 0.79 12.26
CA ILE A 77 -5.39 2.03 12.35
C ILE A 77 -6.92 1.81 12.43
N ARG A 78 -7.64 2.85 12.84
CA ARG A 78 -9.10 2.85 12.80
C ARG A 78 -9.59 2.69 11.36
N TYR A 79 -10.62 1.86 11.18
CA TYR A 79 -11.34 1.76 9.92
C TYR A 79 -12.82 1.47 10.19
N THR A 80 -13.63 1.73 9.17
CA THR A 80 -15.07 1.46 9.20
C THR A 80 -15.39 0.34 8.22
N GLU A 81 -16.22 -0.61 8.65
CA GLU A 81 -16.66 -1.73 7.82
C GLU A 81 -18.05 -1.52 7.23
N SER A 82 -18.24 -1.99 6.01
CA SER A 82 -19.50 -2.04 5.28
C SER A 82 -19.69 -3.40 4.59
N SER A 83 -20.85 -3.62 3.97
CA SER A 83 -21.12 -4.85 3.21
C SER A 83 -20.21 -4.99 1.98
N SER A 84 -19.88 -3.88 1.33
CA SER A 84 -18.98 -3.79 0.19
C SER A 84 -17.94 -2.68 0.42
N PHE A 85 -16.86 -2.67 -0.37
CA PHE A 85 -16.01 -1.49 -0.46
C PHE A 85 -16.83 -0.30 -0.93
N ASN A 86 -16.69 0.85 -0.27
CA ASN A 86 -17.40 2.06 -0.67
C ASN A 86 -16.58 3.32 -0.37
N VAL A 87 -16.77 4.34 -1.21
CA VAL A 87 -16.30 5.70 -0.93
C VAL A 87 -17.50 6.48 -0.41
N VAL A 88 -17.40 7.01 0.81
CA VAL A 88 -18.50 7.68 1.50
C VAL A 88 -18.70 9.07 0.91
N THR A 89 -19.66 9.17 0.00
CA THR A 89 -20.09 10.44 -0.62
C THR A 89 -21.23 11.13 0.13
N LYS A 90 -21.83 10.45 1.12
CA LYS A 90 -22.88 11.05 1.97
C LYS A 90 -22.32 12.28 2.69
N ASN A 91 -23.16 13.30 2.87
CA ASN A 91 -22.80 14.55 3.55
C ASN A 91 -21.54 15.24 3.01
N ALA A 92 -21.20 15.02 1.74
CA ALA A 92 -20.01 15.58 1.10
C ALA A 92 -18.68 15.22 1.78
N PHE A 93 -18.62 14.16 2.62
CA PHE A 93 -17.41 13.76 3.35
C PHE A 93 -16.18 13.62 2.45
N ALA A 94 -16.33 12.96 1.30
CA ALA A 94 -15.24 12.82 0.33
C ALA A 94 -14.81 14.15 -0.29
N MET A 95 -15.72 15.10 -0.49
CA MET A 95 -15.40 16.43 -1.02
C MET A 95 -14.69 17.27 0.04
N THR A 96 -15.23 17.34 1.26
CA THR A 96 -14.62 18.05 2.39
C THR A 96 -13.22 17.52 2.71
N PHE A 97 -12.99 16.20 2.59
CA PHE A 97 -11.65 15.64 2.75
C PHE A 97 -10.66 16.18 1.70
N VAL A 98 -11.08 16.32 0.45
CA VAL A 98 -10.18 16.78 -0.63
C VAL A 98 -10.00 18.29 -0.62
N GLU A 99 -11.06 19.03 -0.30
CA GLU A 99 -11.09 20.49 -0.34
C GLU A 99 -10.44 21.12 0.90
N ASP A 100 -10.60 20.52 2.08
CA ASP A 100 -10.08 21.09 3.33
C ASP A 100 -8.93 20.24 3.88
N PHE A 101 -9.22 19.01 4.31
CA PHE A 101 -8.28 18.20 5.08
C PHE A 101 -7.01 17.82 4.29
N TYR A 102 -7.14 17.51 3.00
CA TYR A 102 -5.99 17.18 2.15
C TYR A 102 -5.04 18.36 1.96
N LEU A 103 -5.59 19.59 1.86
CA LEU A 103 -4.76 20.80 1.75
C LEU A 103 -4.03 21.07 3.05
N GLU A 104 -4.70 20.96 4.20
CA GLU A 104 -4.06 21.05 5.52
C GLU A 104 -2.91 20.04 5.66
N LEU A 105 -3.11 18.77 5.27
CA LEU A 105 -2.07 17.75 5.29
C LEU A 105 -0.86 18.09 4.41
N LEU A 106 -1.06 18.82 3.30
CA LEU A 106 0.02 19.28 2.44
C LEU A 106 0.74 20.49 3.03
N GLU A 107 0.00 21.46 3.55
CA GLU A 107 0.54 22.68 4.16
C GLU A 107 1.36 22.38 5.42
N ASP A 108 0.89 21.44 6.24
CA ASP A 108 1.58 20.97 7.45
C ASP A 108 2.76 20.02 7.15
N GLY A 109 3.01 19.69 5.88
CA GLY A 109 4.09 18.79 5.47
C GLY A 109 3.90 17.35 5.95
N HIS A 110 2.69 16.94 6.33
CA HIS A 110 2.39 15.59 6.82
C HIS A 110 2.59 14.50 5.77
N LEU A 111 2.63 14.88 4.49
CA LEU A 111 2.86 13.97 3.36
C LEU A 111 4.31 14.01 2.84
N ASP A 112 5.15 14.91 3.36
CA ASP A 112 6.50 15.11 2.84
C ASP A 112 7.44 13.96 3.20
N ASN A 113 8.09 13.39 2.18
CA ASN A 113 8.98 12.23 2.29
C ASN A 113 8.35 10.99 2.96
N LYS A 114 7.01 10.94 3.06
CA LYS A 114 6.29 9.80 3.62
C LYS A 114 5.88 8.80 2.53
N CYS A 115 5.70 7.55 2.93
CA CYS A 115 5.23 6.52 2.02
C CYS A 115 3.78 6.81 1.57
N PRO A 116 3.41 6.60 0.29
CA PRO A 116 2.05 6.82 -0.19
C PRO A 116 0.96 6.08 0.59
N THR A 117 1.31 4.99 1.30
CA THR A 117 0.37 4.29 2.18
C THR A 117 -0.13 5.14 3.34
N VAL A 118 0.53 6.26 3.68
CA VAL A 118 0.01 7.23 4.67
C VAL A 118 -1.32 7.80 4.21
N MET A 119 -1.48 8.13 2.93
CA MET A 119 -2.75 8.62 2.39
C MET A 119 -3.86 7.56 2.50
N LEU A 120 -3.53 6.29 2.23
CA LEU A 120 -4.47 5.18 2.41
C LEU A 120 -4.96 5.10 3.87
N LYS A 121 -4.03 5.26 4.83
CA LYS A 121 -4.37 5.26 6.25
C LYS A 121 -5.31 6.42 6.60
N GLN A 122 -4.98 7.64 6.16
CA GLN A 122 -5.81 8.82 6.38
C GLN A 122 -7.23 8.66 5.81
N LEU A 123 -7.38 8.07 4.63
CA LEU A 123 -8.68 7.79 4.02
C LEU A 123 -9.52 6.77 4.81
N LEU A 124 -8.86 5.79 5.43
CA LEU A 124 -9.51 4.79 6.28
C LEU A 124 -9.89 5.35 7.65
N GLU A 125 -9.02 6.16 8.25
CA GLU A 125 -9.24 6.78 9.57
C GLU A 125 -10.32 7.85 9.53
N SER A 126 -10.32 8.69 8.49
CA SER A 126 -11.36 9.70 8.23
C SER A 126 -12.72 9.09 7.88
N GLY A 127 -12.77 7.80 7.54
CA GLY A 127 -13.99 7.12 7.12
C GLY A 127 -14.47 7.49 5.72
N VAL A 128 -13.65 8.20 4.93
CA VAL A 128 -13.92 8.46 3.51
C VAL A 128 -13.99 7.14 2.73
N VAL A 129 -13.20 6.15 3.13
CA VAL A 129 -13.25 4.80 2.58
C VAL A 129 -13.72 3.80 3.65
N THR A 130 -14.72 2.99 3.30
CA THR A 130 -15.16 1.87 4.12
C THR A 130 -14.76 0.55 3.47
N LEU A 131 -14.30 -0.38 4.30
CA LEU A 131 -13.84 -1.70 3.86
C LEU A 131 -14.97 -2.72 3.92
N ALA A 132 -14.96 -3.69 3.00
CA ALA A 132 -15.83 -4.85 3.13
C ALA A 132 -15.40 -5.69 4.35
N LYS A 133 -16.38 -6.22 5.09
CA LYS A 133 -16.11 -7.07 6.27
C LYS A 133 -15.11 -8.18 5.95
N GLY A 134 -14.12 -8.36 6.84
CA GLY A 134 -13.10 -9.41 6.71
C GLY A 134 -11.99 -9.14 5.69
N THR A 135 -11.99 -8.00 5.00
CA THR A 135 -10.94 -7.68 4.02
C THR A 135 -9.71 -7.01 4.61
N ILE A 136 -9.76 -6.56 5.88
CA ILE A 136 -8.68 -5.81 6.53
C ILE A 136 -7.32 -6.54 6.48
N GLY A 137 -7.32 -7.86 6.68
CA GLY A 137 -6.08 -8.64 6.64
C GLY A 137 -5.40 -8.59 5.27
N ARG A 138 -6.18 -8.58 4.19
CA ARG A 138 -5.66 -8.43 2.83
C ARG A 138 -5.15 -7.01 2.59
N VAL A 139 -5.91 -5.99 3.00
CA VAL A 139 -5.48 -4.58 2.84
C VAL A 139 -4.21 -4.29 3.65
N HIS A 140 -4.07 -4.91 4.82
CA HIS A 140 -2.86 -4.84 5.63
C HIS A 140 -1.65 -5.41 4.88
N ASP A 141 -1.75 -6.59 4.29
CA ASP A 141 -0.67 -7.18 3.50
C ASP A 141 -0.37 -6.37 2.24
N ASP A 142 -1.40 -5.88 1.54
CA ASP A 142 -1.23 -5.04 0.36
C ASP A 142 -0.49 -3.73 0.71
N ALA A 143 -0.80 -3.14 1.87
CA ALA A 143 -0.07 -1.97 2.38
C ALA A 143 1.39 -2.30 2.72
N ARG A 144 1.66 -3.48 3.31
CA ARG A 144 3.03 -3.96 3.58
C ARG A 144 3.83 -4.12 2.28
N HIS A 145 3.21 -4.72 1.27
CA HIS A 145 3.81 -4.87 -0.05
C HIS A 145 4.11 -3.52 -0.71
N ALA A 146 3.16 -2.58 -0.66
CA ALA A 146 3.35 -1.24 -1.21
C ALA A 146 4.48 -0.48 -0.50
N GLN A 147 4.59 -0.58 0.82
CA GLN A 147 5.69 0.01 1.59
C GLN A 147 7.04 -0.58 1.22
N ALA A 148 7.13 -1.91 1.09
CA ALA A 148 8.34 -2.56 0.63
C ALA A 148 8.71 -2.06 -0.77
N LEU A 149 7.81 -2.10 -1.74
CA LEU A 149 8.08 -1.61 -3.09
C LEU A 149 8.48 -0.13 -3.16
N ASN A 150 7.90 0.70 -2.28
CA ASN A 150 8.29 2.11 -2.19
C ASN A 150 9.70 2.27 -1.60
N SER A 151 10.07 1.45 -0.61
CA SER A 151 11.45 1.42 -0.10
C SER A 151 12.46 1.00 -1.17
N LEU A 152 12.07 0.11 -2.10
CA LEU A 152 12.93 -0.32 -3.19
C LEU A 152 13.35 0.88 -4.05
N ARG A 153 12.40 1.76 -4.38
CA ARG A 153 12.68 3.03 -5.08
C ARG A 153 13.60 3.93 -4.27
N ALA A 154 13.35 4.07 -2.96
CA ALA A 154 14.16 4.92 -2.09
C ALA A 154 15.62 4.42 -1.98
N THR A 155 15.82 3.11 -1.91
CA THR A 155 17.15 2.50 -1.77
C THR A 155 17.93 2.47 -3.08
N THR A 156 17.26 2.18 -4.20
CA THR A 156 17.93 2.01 -5.51
C THR A 156 18.06 3.31 -6.30
N GLY A 157 17.26 4.34 -5.99
CA GLY A 157 17.26 5.61 -6.71
C GLY A 157 16.67 5.56 -8.13
N ILE A 158 16.22 4.39 -8.58
CA ILE A 158 15.64 4.15 -9.91
C ILE A 158 14.14 3.83 -9.81
N PRO A 159 13.38 3.95 -10.92
CA PRO A 159 11.96 3.58 -10.94
C PRO A 159 11.74 2.13 -10.48
N THR A 160 10.67 1.90 -9.71
CA THR A 160 10.37 0.58 -9.11
C THR A 160 10.33 -0.55 -10.13
N ALA A 161 9.80 -0.31 -11.34
CA ALA A 161 9.74 -1.31 -12.40
C ALA A 161 11.13 -1.77 -12.87
N GLU A 162 12.08 -0.84 -12.98
CA GLU A 162 13.46 -1.13 -13.37
C GLU A 162 14.21 -1.86 -12.24
N ALA A 163 14.03 -1.41 -10.99
CA ALA A 163 14.60 -2.08 -9.83
C ALA A 163 14.10 -3.53 -9.69
N ILE A 164 12.81 -3.77 -9.92
CA ILE A 164 12.22 -5.10 -9.94
C ILE A 164 12.91 -5.96 -11.00
N MET A 165 13.05 -5.46 -12.23
CA MET A 165 13.71 -6.20 -13.31
C MET A 165 15.17 -6.52 -12.97
N ALA A 166 15.92 -5.55 -12.44
CA ALA A 166 17.32 -5.74 -12.06
C ALA A 166 17.53 -6.78 -10.96
N LEU A 167 16.57 -6.92 -10.04
CA LEU A 167 16.61 -7.86 -8.92
C LEU A 167 15.83 -9.16 -9.17
N SER A 168 15.27 -9.33 -10.36
CA SER A 168 14.53 -10.54 -10.70
C SER A 168 15.48 -11.70 -10.98
N VAL A 169 15.06 -12.90 -10.58
CA VAL A 169 15.81 -14.15 -10.75
C VAL A 169 15.19 -15.00 -11.86
N SER A 170 15.98 -15.91 -12.42
CA SER A 170 15.48 -16.89 -13.40
C SER A 170 14.47 -17.87 -12.80
N GLU A 171 13.60 -18.43 -13.64
CA GLU A 171 12.63 -19.47 -13.27
C GLU A 171 13.25 -20.66 -12.53
N LYS A 172 14.46 -21.10 -12.91
CA LYS A 172 15.16 -22.19 -12.24
C LYS A 172 15.46 -21.89 -10.77
N VAL A 173 15.90 -20.66 -10.49
CA VAL A 173 16.20 -20.21 -9.12
C VAL A 173 14.93 -20.08 -8.31
N MET A 174 13.86 -19.53 -8.92
CA MET A 174 12.54 -19.45 -8.28
C MET A 174 12.00 -20.84 -7.91
N ASN A 175 12.01 -21.80 -8.84
CA ASN A 175 11.50 -23.14 -8.60
C ASN A 175 12.29 -23.87 -7.50
N ALA A 176 13.61 -23.66 -7.42
CA ALA A 176 14.43 -24.17 -6.33
C ALA A 176 14.02 -23.57 -4.96
N GLU A 177 13.70 -22.27 -4.92
CA GLU A 177 13.27 -21.57 -3.71
C GLU A 177 11.85 -21.97 -3.28
N ILE A 178 10.94 -22.24 -4.22
CA ILE A 178 9.59 -22.73 -3.91
C ILE A 178 9.65 -24.14 -3.33
N SER A 179 10.42 -25.03 -3.96
CA SER A 179 10.61 -26.40 -3.49
C SER A 179 11.20 -26.44 -2.08
N SER A 180 12.17 -25.57 -1.75
CA SER A 180 12.73 -25.51 -0.40
C SER A 180 11.71 -25.04 0.64
N ARG A 181 10.84 -24.07 0.32
CA ARG A 181 9.76 -23.62 1.21
C ARG A 181 8.71 -24.71 1.47
N GLN A 182 8.28 -25.42 0.43
CA GLN A 182 7.34 -26.53 0.56
C GLN A 182 7.92 -27.65 1.43
N THR A 183 9.21 -27.97 1.26
CA THR A 183 9.90 -28.97 2.07
C THR A 183 9.97 -28.56 3.54
N ASN A 184 10.28 -27.29 3.83
CA ASN A 184 10.32 -26.77 5.20
C ASN A 184 8.94 -26.74 5.86
N GLN A 185 7.88 -26.39 5.14
CA GLN A 185 6.50 -26.41 5.64
C GLN A 185 5.99 -27.85 5.91
N ALA A 186 6.29 -28.79 5.01
CA ALA A 186 5.96 -30.21 5.21
C ALA A 186 6.68 -30.80 6.43
N THR A 187 7.95 -30.41 6.64
CA THR A 187 8.74 -30.88 7.79
C THR A 187 8.19 -30.32 9.12
N GLN A 188 7.73 -29.07 9.13
CA GLN A 188 7.10 -28.47 10.31
C GLN A 188 5.72 -29.09 10.62
N GLN A 189 4.97 -29.52 9.61
CA GLN A 189 3.69 -30.21 9.80
C GLN A 189 3.85 -31.67 10.25
N SER A 190 4.94 -32.35 9.89
CA SER A 190 5.21 -33.74 10.33
C SER A 190 5.77 -33.85 11.75
N LEU A 191 6.12 -32.72 12.38
CA LEU A 191 6.64 -32.63 13.74
C LEU A 191 5.53 -32.36 14.78
N PHE A 192 4.27 -32.33 14.36
CA PHE A 192 3.09 -32.24 15.23
C PHE A 192 2.23 -33.51 15.11
#